data_AF-A0A024T7X3-F1
#
_entry.id   AF-A0A024T7X3-F1
#
_cell.length_a   1.000
_cell.length_b   1.000
_cell.length_c   1.000
_cell.angle_alpha   90.00
_cell.angle_beta   90.00
_cell.angle_gamma   90.00
#
_symmetry.space_group_name_H-M   'P 1'
#
loop_
_entity.id
_entity.type
_entity.pdbx_description
1 polymer ?
#
loop_
_entity_poly.entity_id
_entity_poly.type
_entity_poly.pdbx_seq_one_letter_code
_entity_poly.pdbx_strand_id
1 'polypeptide(L)'
;FCAALATKGSPMSNVFGFIDGTKIQTSRIDSTGDGNNLQKQIYSGHKRMHCLNYQACRRHDSTMLRQSKLLQFFDKHRDMFSSTCIYGDPVYGIFEYLLSGYKGNNVGELKREFNKRMSRVRQSVEWNFKILKKN
;
A
#
# COMPACT_ATOMS: atom_id res chain seq x y z
N PHE A 1 3.01 18.28 -0.67
CA PHE A 1 3.50 16.89 -0.50
C PHE A 1 4.27 16.40 -1.73
N CYS A 2 3.74 16.53 -2.96
CA CYS A 2 4.43 16.08 -4.17
C CYS A 2 5.84 16.65 -4.36
N ALA A 3 6.00 17.97 -4.14
CA ALA A 3 7.31 18.63 -4.17
C ALA A 3 8.31 18.01 -3.17
N ALA A 4 7.85 17.65 -1.97
CA ALA A 4 8.69 17.00 -0.98
C ALA A 4 9.14 15.59 -1.42
N LEU A 5 8.28 14.82 -2.08
CA LEU A 5 8.67 13.51 -2.64
C LEU A 5 9.67 13.67 -3.78
N ALA A 6 9.50 14.68 -4.64
CA ALA A 6 10.46 15.01 -5.68
C ALA A 6 11.84 15.34 -5.09
N THR A 7 11.90 16.17 -4.04
CA THR A 7 13.15 16.45 -3.30
C THR A 7 13.77 15.19 -2.68
N LYS A 8 12.95 14.22 -2.25
CA LYS A 8 13.41 12.93 -1.73
C LYS A 8 13.86 11.94 -2.84
N GLY A 9 13.88 12.37 -4.10
CA GLY A 9 14.43 11.61 -5.22
C GLY A 9 13.39 10.80 -6.00
N SER A 10 12.09 11.07 -5.79
CA SER A 10 11.01 10.46 -6.58
C SER A 10 11.22 10.78 -8.07
N PRO A 11 11.25 9.77 -8.96
CA PRO A 11 11.21 9.99 -10.41
C PRO A 11 9.88 10.59 -10.88
N MET A 12 8.87 10.68 -10.00
CA MET A 12 7.56 11.25 -10.28
C MET A 12 7.32 12.52 -9.46
N SER A 13 6.93 13.60 -10.14
CA SER A 13 6.64 14.91 -9.51
C SER A 13 5.20 15.07 -9.03
N ASN A 14 4.31 14.17 -9.43
CA ASN A 14 2.87 14.24 -9.20
C ASN A 14 2.33 13.20 -8.21
N VAL A 15 3.21 12.46 -7.53
CA VAL A 15 2.78 11.51 -6.50
C VAL A 15 2.45 12.27 -5.22
N PHE A 16 1.20 12.18 -4.76
CA PHE A 16 0.75 12.86 -3.54
C PHE A 16 0.51 11.93 -2.35
N GLY A 17 0.71 10.61 -2.54
CA GLY A 17 0.54 9.63 -1.49
C GLY A 17 0.97 8.23 -1.91
N PHE A 18 1.17 7.36 -0.93
CA PHE A 18 1.41 5.93 -1.12
C PHE A 18 0.25 5.13 -0.54
N ILE A 19 -0.18 4.07 -1.23
CA ILE A 19 -1.14 3.11 -0.71
C ILE A 19 -0.42 1.79 -0.41
N ASP A 20 -0.58 1.29 0.82
CA ASP A 20 0.00 0.01 1.25
C ASP A 20 -0.98 -0.77 2.13
N GLY A 21 -0.92 -2.09 1.99
CA GLY A 21 -1.65 -3.03 2.82
C GLY A 21 -1.05 -3.09 4.22
N THR A 22 -1.54 -2.24 5.13
CA THR A 22 -1.04 -2.22 6.51
C THR A 22 -1.53 -3.43 7.31
N LYS A 23 -0.58 -4.17 7.89
CA LYS A 23 -0.83 -5.23 8.87
C LYS A 23 -0.64 -4.68 10.27
N ILE A 24 -1.67 -4.77 11.11
CA ILE A 24 -1.59 -4.37 12.52
C ILE A 24 -1.34 -5.63 13.36
N GLN A 25 -0.20 -5.70 14.02
CA GLN A 25 0.14 -6.84 14.88
C GLN A 25 -0.87 -6.99 16.02
N THR A 26 -1.22 -8.23 16.33
CA THR A 26 -2.04 -8.58 17.49
C THR A 26 -1.39 -9.71 18.27
N SER A 27 -1.80 -9.87 19.53
CA SER A 27 -1.51 -11.09 20.29
C SER A 27 -2.10 -12.32 19.58
N ARG A 28 -1.56 -13.50 19.89
CA ARG A 28 -2.14 -14.78 19.48
C ARG A 28 -3.50 -14.92 20.14
N ILE A 29 -4.55 -15.10 19.34
CA ILE A 29 -5.89 -15.44 19.85
C ILE A 29 -5.90 -16.95 20.11
N ASP A 30 -6.34 -17.35 21.30
CA ASP A 30 -6.51 -18.76 21.63
C ASP A 30 -7.68 -19.36 20.83
N SER A 31 -7.54 -20.64 20.47
CA SER A 31 -8.64 -21.38 19.88
C SER A 31 -9.71 -21.61 20.94
N THR A 32 -10.84 -20.92 20.82
CA THR A 32 -12.04 -21.26 21.57
C THR A 32 -12.50 -22.65 21.13
N GLY A 33 -12.94 -23.49 22.07
CA GLY A 33 -13.37 -24.87 21.81
C GLY A 33 -14.65 -25.00 20.98
N ASP A 34 -15.13 -23.91 20.38
CA ASP A 34 -16.34 -23.81 19.56
C ASP A 34 -16.10 -24.14 18.07
N GLY A 35 -14.86 -24.53 17.72
CA GLY A 35 -14.48 -24.86 16.34
C GLY A 35 -14.14 -23.65 15.47
N ASN A 36 -14.30 -22.42 15.98
CA ASN A 36 -13.92 -21.21 15.26
C ASN A 36 -12.41 -20.96 15.40
N ASN A 37 -11.64 -21.37 14.39
CA ASN A 37 -10.20 -21.11 14.35
C ASN A 37 -9.90 -19.67 13.88
N LEU A 38 -10.27 -18.68 14.70
CA LEU A 38 -9.96 -17.27 14.48
C LEU A 38 -8.44 -17.03 14.39
N GLN A 39 -7.65 -17.89 15.04
CA GLN A 39 -6.18 -17.88 14.95
C GLN A 39 -5.69 -18.00 13.50
N LYS A 40 -6.25 -18.92 12.69
CA LYS A 40 -5.92 -19.08 11.27
C LYS A 40 -6.34 -17.87 10.43
N GLN A 41 -7.40 -17.17 10.83
CA GLN A 41 -7.87 -16.01 10.08
C GLN A 41 -6.89 -14.85 10.20
N ILE A 42 -6.34 -14.58 11.39
CA ILE A 42 -5.45 -13.43 11.60
C ILE A 42 -3.95 -13.75 11.42
N TYR A 43 -3.59 -14.98 11.07
CA TYR A 43 -2.18 -15.35 10.88
C TYR A 43 -1.69 -14.99 9.48
N SER A 44 -0.68 -14.12 9.37
CA SER A 44 -0.03 -13.82 8.09
C SER A 44 1.17 -14.74 7.87
N GLY A 45 1.03 -15.73 6.98
CA GLY A 45 2.14 -16.61 6.61
C GLY A 45 3.36 -15.86 6.05
N HIS A 46 3.14 -14.79 5.28
CA HIS A 46 4.22 -13.96 4.72
C HIS A 46 5.05 -13.23 5.79
N LYS A 47 4.43 -12.78 6.87
CA LYS A 47 5.12 -12.10 7.98
C LYS A 47 5.42 -13.03 9.17
N ARG A 48 4.93 -14.27 9.13
CA ARG A 48 5.04 -15.29 10.18
C ARG A 48 4.58 -14.78 11.56
N MET A 49 3.50 -13.98 11.57
CA MET A 49 2.98 -13.35 12.79
C MET A 49 1.45 -13.20 12.74
N HIS A 50 0.83 -13.07 13.92
CA HIS A 50 -0.57 -12.72 14.04
C HIS A 50 -0.75 -11.21 13.83
N CYS A 51 -1.60 -10.85 12.88
CA CYS A 51 -1.93 -9.48 12.58
C CYS A 51 -3.35 -9.36 12.04
N LEU A 52 -4.07 -8.32 12.48
CA LEU A 52 -5.23 -7.84 11.75
C LEU A 52 -4.74 -7.32 10.42
N ASN A 53 -5.11 -8.05 9.39
CA ASN A 53 -5.03 -7.56 8.04
C ASN A 53 -6.37 -6.91 7.75
N TYR A 54 -6.40 -5.60 7.55
CA TYR A 54 -7.61 -4.94 7.05
C TYR A 54 -7.93 -5.42 5.63
N GLN A 55 -6.99 -6.10 4.96
CA GLN A 55 -7.30 -7.03 3.88
C GLN A 55 -8.07 -8.21 4.51
N ALA A 56 -9.40 -8.21 4.41
CA ALA A 56 -10.21 -9.38 4.75
C ALA A 56 -9.50 -10.62 4.18
N CYS A 57 -9.18 -11.59 5.04
CA CYS A 57 -8.09 -12.58 4.87
C CYS A 57 -8.16 -13.52 3.65
N ARG A 58 -8.99 -13.20 2.66
CA ARG A 58 -9.18 -13.90 1.38
C ARG A 58 -9.39 -12.97 0.17
N ARG A 59 -9.34 -11.63 0.32
CA ARG A 59 -9.61 -10.66 -0.75
C ARG A 59 -8.33 -9.93 -1.17
N HIS A 60 -8.11 -9.86 -2.49
CA HIS A 60 -6.95 -9.16 -3.08
C HIS A 60 -6.97 -7.66 -2.75
N ASP A 61 -5.80 -7.05 -2.65
CA ASP A 61 -5.57 -5.61 -2.43
C ASP A 61 -6.43 -4.70 -3.34
N SER A 62 -6.60 -5.09 -4.59
CA SER A 62 -7.49 -4.42 -5.56
C SER A 62 -8.97 -4.41 -5.13
N THR A 63 -9.43 -5.44 -4.41
CA THR A 63 -10.78 -5.49 -3.86
C THR A 63 -10.95 -4.48 -2.73
N MET A 64 -9.96 -4.35 -1.85
CA MET A 64 -9.99 -3.36 -0.76
C MET A 64 -10.00 -1.94 -1.31
N LEU A 65 -9.17 -1.65 -2.33
CA LEU A 65 -9.19 -0.38 -3.04
C LEU A 65 -10.58 -0.07 -3.62
N ARG A 66 -11.25 -1.06 -4.21
CA ARG A 66 -12.61 -0.88 -4.73
C ARG A 66 -13.62 -0.61 -3.61
N GLN A 67 -13.54 -1.35 -2.51
CA GLN A 67 -14.47 -1.21 -1.38
C GLN A 67 -14.27 0.09 -0.59
N SER A 68 -13.06 0.66 -0.56
CA SER A 68 -12.79 1.92 0.13
C SER A 68 -13.40 3.14 -0.55
N LYS A 69 -13.85 3.00 -1.81
CA LYS A 69 -14.39 4.11 -2.64
C LYS A 69 -13.38 5.25 -2.84
N LEU A 70 -12.09 5.01 -2.60
CA LEU A 70 -11.05 6.05 -2.66
C LEU A 70 -10.96 6.69 -4.05
N LEU A 71 -11.03 5.89 -5.11
CA LEU A 71 -11.01 6.42 -6.48
C LEU A 71 -12.26 7.26 -6.81
N GLN A 72 -13.42 6.90 -6.25
CA GLN A 72 -14.66 7.66 -6.41
C GLN A 72 -14.60 9.00 -5.65
N PHE A 73 -13.92 9.01 -4.50
CA PHE A 73 -13.63 10.24 -3.78
C PHE A 73 -12.73 11.17 -4.61
N PHE A 74 -11.68 10.66 -5.24
CA PHE A 74 -10.83 11.47 -6.12
C PHE A 74 -11.58 12.03 -7.31
N ASP A 75 -12.44 11.23 -7.94
CA ASP A 75 -13.26 11.68 -9.07
C ASP A 75 -14.22 12.83 -8.68
N LYS A 76 -14.79 12.78 -7.47
CA LYS A 76 -15.63 13.87 -6.93
C LYS A 76 -14.86 15.15 -6.59
N HIS A 77 -13.55 15.04 -6.37
CA HIS A 77 -12.66 16.14 -5.99
C HIS A 77 -11.57 16.36 -7.06
N ARG A 78 -11.96 16.24 -8.34
CA ARG A 78 -11.04 16.24 -9.49
C ARG A 78 -10.29 17.57 -9.63
N ASP A 79 -10.89 18.67 -9.20
CA ASP A 79 -10.25 19.99 -9.10
C ASP A 79 -8.96 19.94 -8.26
N MET A 80 -8.95 19.14 -7.19
CA MET A 80 -7.78 18.98 -6.32
C MET A 80 -6.81 17.89 -6.80
N PHE A 81 -7.30 16.81 -7.42
CA PHE A 81 -6.50 15.61 -7.67
C PHE A 81 -6.15 15.32 -9.12
N SER A 82 -6.75 16.01 -10.11
CA SER A 82 -6.60 15.71 -11.54
C SER A 82 -5.15 15.65 -12.06
N SER A 83 -4.24 16.41 -11.45
CA SER A 83 -2.83 16.46 -11.80
C SER A 83 -1.96 15.55 -10.94
N THR A 84 -2.56 14.72 -10.09
CA THR A 84 -1.86 13.94 -9.05
C THR A 84 -2.26 12.47 -9.05
N CYS A 85 -1.40 11.62 -8.52
CA CYS A 85 -1.70 10.19 -8.34
C CYS A 85 -1.19 9.65 -7.01
N ILE A 86 -1.82 8.58 -6.53
CA ILE A 86 -1.27 7.72 -5.48
C ILE A 86 -0.39 6.64 -6.12
N TYR A 87 0.64 6.20 -5.40
CA TYR A 87 1.51 5.11 -5.84
C TYR A 87 1.35 3.87 -4.95
N GLY A 88 1.09 2.71 -5.56
CA GLY A 88 0.86 1.46 -4.86
C GLY A 88 1.77 0.32 -5.33
N ASP A 89 1.70 -0.80 -4.61
CA ASP A 89 2.34 -2.04 -5.03
C ASP A 89 1.82 -2.51 -6.41
N PRO A 90 2.64 -3.18 -7.25
CA PRO A 90 2.19 -3.72 -8.53
C PRO A 90 0.93 -4.60 -8.50
N VAL A 91 0.57 -5.19 -7.35
CA VAL A 91 -0.69 -5.96 -7.22
C VAL A 91 -1.96 -5.10 -7.35
N TYR A 92 -1.86 -3.78 -7.16
CA TYR A 92 -3.01 -2.89 -7.30
C TYR A 92 -3.35 -2.59 -8.77
N GLY A 93 -2.40 -2.69 -9.70
CA GLY A 93 -2.58 -2.29 -11.09
C GLY A 93 -2.50 -0.78 -11.32
N ILE A 94 -2.85 -0.35 -12.53
CA ILE A 94 -2.79 1.05 -12.98
C ILE A 94 -4.21 1.55 -13.29
N PHE A 95 -4.59 2.69 -12.71
CA PHE A 95 -5.85 3.41 -12.92
C PHE A 95 -5.60 4.93 -12.99
N GLU A 96 -6.62 5.73 -13.32
CA GLU A 96 -6.50 7.19 -13.49
C GLU A 96 -5.78 7.91 -12.34
N TYR A 97 -6.08 7.54 -11.09
CA TYR A 97 -5.47 8.14 -9.90
C TYR A 97 -4.44 7.24 -9.21
N LEU A 98 -4.19 6.03 -9.72
CA LEU A 98 -3.33 5.05 -9.07
C LEU A 98 -2.31 4.48 -10.05
N LEU A 99 -1.03 4.71 -9.75
CA LEU A 99 0.06 4.11 -10.48
C LEU A 99 0.73 3.04 -9.61
N SER A 100 1.32 2.05 -10.28
CA SER A 100 2.06 1.00 -9.61
C SER A 100 3.40 0.75 -10.28
N GLY A 101 4.31 0.10 -9.57
CA GLY A 101 5.59 -0.32 -10.14
C GLY A 101 5.44 -1.28 -11.31
N TYR A 102 6.50 -1.37 -12.13
CA TYR A 102 6.56 -2.34 -13.22
C TYR A 102 6.62 -3.77 -12.67
N LYS A 103 5.86 -4.71 -13.27
CA LYS A 103 5.79 -6.14 -12.89
C LYS A 103 6.23 -7.04 -14.06
N GLY A 104 6.76 -8.23 -13.74
CA GLY A 104 7.07 -9.29 -14.70
C GLY A 104 8.52 -9.78 -14.62
N ASN A 105 8.84 -10.84 -15.35
CA ASN A 105 10.20 -11.43 -15.35
C ASN A 105 11.20 -10.63 -16.21
N ASN A 106 10.72 -9.85 -17.20
CA ASN A 106 11.56 -9.09 -18.14
C ASN A 106 11.51 -7.58 -17.88
N VAL A 107 11.66 -7.18 -16.61
CA VAL A 107 11.78 -5.75 -16.24
C VAL A 107 13.19 -5.29 -16.58
N GLY A 108 13.34 -4.55 -17.69
CA GLY A 108 14.62 -3.96 -18.10
C GLY A 108 15.24 -3.06 -17.03
N GLU A 109 16.54 -2.77 -17.18
CA GLU A 109 17.34 -2.05 -16.18
C GLU A 109 16.73 -0.71 -15.75
N LEU A 110 16.29 0.11 -16.71
CA LEU A 110 15.65 1.40 -16.42
C LEU A 110 14.37 1.27 -15.58
N LYS A 111 13.57 0.24 -15.85
CA LYS A 111 12.33 -0.04 -15.09
C LYS A 111 12.63 -0.55 -13.68
N ARG A 112 13.70 -1.33 -13.50
CA ARG A 112 14.18 -1.75 -12.17
C ARG A 112 14.67 -0.56 -11.36
N GLU A 113 15.45 0.32 -11.98
CA GLU A 113 15.96 1.52 -11.30
C GLU A 113 14.80 2.46 -10.92
N PHE A 114 13.80 2.61 -11.78
CA PHE A 114 12.56 3.32 -11.44
C PHE A 114 11.88 2.72 -10.21
N ASN A 115 11.61 1.41 -10.20
CA ASN A 115 10.98 0.72 -9.06
C ASN A 115 11.81 0.85 -7.77
N LYS A 116 13.15 0.77 -7.88
CA LYS A 116 14.07 0.95 -6.75
C LYS A 116 13.98 2.35 -6.16
N ARG A 117 13.99 3.38 -7.00
CA ARG A 117 13.85 4.78 -6.57
C ARG A 117 12.49 5.03 -5.90
N MET A 118 11.40 4.57 -6.52
CA MET A 118 10.06 4.69 -5.91
C MET A 118 9.97 3.93 -4.57
N SER A 119 10.55 2.74 -4.48
CA SER A 119 10.58 1.96 -3.22
C SER A 119 11.35 2.67 -2.11
N ARG A 120 12.47 3.33 -2.43
CA ARG A 120 13.24 4.14 -1.46
C ARG A 120 12.44 5.31 -0.92
N VAL A 121 11.72 6.03 -1.80
CA VAL A 121 10.87 7.15 -1.39
C VAL A 121 9.73 6.67 -0.50
N ARG A 122 9.04 5.58 -0.88
CA ARG A 122 7.98 4.97 -0.07
C ARG A 122 8.48 4.60 1.32
N GLN A 123 9.60 3.87 1.41
CA GLN A 123 10.18 3.49 2.69
C GLN A 123 10.54 4.72 3.54
N SER A 124 11.11 5.77 2.95
CA SER A 124 11.39 7.01 3.69
C SER A 124 10.12 7.63 4.29
N VAL A 125 9.01 7.64 3.56
CA VAL A 125 7.73 8.12 4.05
C VAL A 125 7.19 7.24 5.19
N GLU A 126 7.22 5.93 5.03
CA GLU A 126 6.76 4.98 6.06
C GLU A 126 7.56 5.09 7.36
N TRP A 127 8.88 5.29 7.28
CA TRP A 127 9.73 5.45 8.46
C TRP A 127 9.38 6.73 9.22
N ASN A 128 9.10 7.83 8.52
CA ASN A 128 8.63 9.06 9.16
C ASN A 128 7.30 8.84 9.90
N PHE A 129 6.33 8.15 9.29
CA PHE A 129 5.07 7.82 9.96
C PHE A 129 5.24 6.85 11.13
N LYS A 130 6.19 5.91 11.06
CA LYS A 130 6.49 4.99 12.16
C LYS A 130 7.04 5.73 13.38
N ILE A 131 7.82 6.80 13.18
CA ILE A 131 8.27 7.69 14.26
C ILE A 131 7.07 8.39 14.89
N LEU A 132 6.17 8.95 14.07
CA LEU A 132 4.97 9.66 14.56
C LEU A 132 4.02 8.77 15.37
N LYS A 133 3.90 7.48 15.05
CA LYS A 133 3.04 6.53 15.78
C LYS A 133 3.58 6.06 17.14
N LYS A 134 4.84 6.37 17.45
CA LYS A 134 5.48 5.98 18.73
C LYS A 134 5.42 7.07 19.80
N ASN A 135 4.95 8.27 19.43
CA ASN A 135 4.64 9.36 20.33
C ASN A 135 3.14 9.35 20.64
#